data_AF-D5RP34-F1
#
_entry.id   AF-D5RP34-F1
#
_cell.length_a   1.000
_cell.length_b   1.000
_cell.length_c   1.000
_cell.angle_alpha   90.00
_cell.angle_beta   90.00
_cell.angle_gamma   90.00
#
_symmetry.space_group_name_H-M   'P 1'
#
loop_
_entity.id
_entity.type
_entity.pdbx_description
1 polymer ?
#
loop_
_entity_poly.entity_id
_entity_poly.type
_entity_poly.pdbx_seq_one_letter_code
_entity_poly.pdbx_strand_id
1 'polypeptide(L)'
;MNISDHAVLTPAEMAEADAAAPFHGRSVAALMQAAGLAVAQAIRQRFRPCPVLVLAGPGNNGGDGYVAARLLEQAGWPVAVAPWGRPRPGSVAAEAASR
;
A
#
# COMPACT_ATOMS: atom_id res chain seq x y z
N MET A 1 3.44 31.55 -16.18
CA MET A 1 4.24 31.01 -15.06
C MET A 1 4.18 29.51 -15.18
N ASN A 2 5.26 28.87 -15.66
CA ASN A 2 5.29 27.45 -15.98
C ASN A 2 5.61 26.68 -14.70
N ILE A 3 4.58 26.27 -13.98
CA ILE A 3 4.72 25.27 -12.92
C ILE A 3 4.59 23.93 -13.65
N SER A 4 5.65 23.13 -13.66
CA SER A 4 5.46 21.70 -13.90
C SER A 4 4.58 21.22 -12.74
N ASP A 5 3.29 20.98 -13.00
CA ASP A 5 2.23 20.70 -12.00
C ASP A 5 2.43 19.41 -11.18
N HIS A 6 3.61 18.78 -11.28
CA HIS A 6 3.95 17.55 -10.59
C HIS A 6 5.34 17.67 -9.97
N ALA A 7 5.39 17.66 -8.64
CA ALA A 7 6.63 17.52 -7.88
C ALA A 7 6.97 16.03 -7.72
N VAL A 8 8.20 15.64 -8.07
CA VAL A 8 8.77 14.35 -7.69
C VAL A 8 9.58 14.58 -6.42
N LEU A 9 9.06 14.11 -5.30
CA LEU A 9 9.72 14.25 -4.00
C LEU A 9 10.88 13.27 -3.87
N THR A 10 11.95 13.71 -3.22
CA THR A 10 13.00 12.83 -2.71
C THR A 10 12.45 11.91 -1.61
N PRO A 11 13.13 10.78 -1.32
CA PRO A 11 12.71 9.92 -0.21
C PRO A 11 12.64 10.63 1.14
N ALA A 12 13.52 11.61 1.39
CA ALA A 12 13.50 12.41 2.61
C ALA A 12 12.26 13.30 2.67
N GLU A 13 11.96 14.03 1.60
CA GLU A 13 10.77 14.88 1.52
C GLU A 13 9.47 14.07 1.62
N MET A 14 9.41 12.87 1.03
CA MET A 14 8.25 11.99 1.16
C MET A 14 8.08 11.48 2.59
N ALA A 15 9.18 11.13 3.27
CA ALA A 15 9.13 10.73 4.68
C ALA A 15 8.66 11.88 5.59
N GLU A 16 9.08 13.11 5.31
CA GLU A 16 8.59 14.31 6.00
C GLU A 16 7.10 14.53 5.74
N ALA A 17 6.63 14.37 4.50
CA ALA A 17 5.22 14.47 4.16
C ALA A 17 4.36 13.42 4.88
N ASP A 18 4.81 12.16 4.94
CA ASP A 18 4.14 11.10 5.68
C ASP A 18 4.11 11.39 7.20
N ALA A 19 5.21 11.89 7.75
CA ALA A 19 5.28 12.29 9.15
C ALA A 19 4.39 13.51 9.47
N ALA A 20 4.14 14.37 8.49
CA ALA A 20 3.25 15.52 8.61
C ALA A 20 1.75 15.14 8.53
N ALA A 21 1.41 13.99 7.96
CA ALA A 21 0.04 13.59 7.69
C ALA A 21 -0.92 13.57 8.91
N PRO A 22 -0.48 13.18 10.12
CA PRO A 22 -1.32 13.26 11.32
C PRO A 22 -1.77 14.68 11.66
N PHE A 23 -0.94 15.69 11.39
CA PHE A 23 -1.30 17.12 11.57
C PHE A 23 -2.39 17.57 10.58
N HIS A 24 -2.61 16.79 9.52
CA HIS A 24 -3.69 16.96 8.56
C HIS A 24 -4.86 15.98 8.77
N GLY A 25 -4.94 15.35 9.95
CA GLY A 25 -6.03 14.44 10.31
C GLY A 25 -5.99 13.08 9.60
N ARG A 26 -4.84 12.71 9.01
CA ARG A 26 -4.64 11.42 8.35
C ARG A 26 -3.76 10.53 9.23
N SER A 27 -4.28 9.39 9.67
CA SER A 27 -3.44 8.38 10.32
C SER A 27 -2.59 7.63 9.28
N VAL A 28 -1.47 7.06 9.72
CA VAL A 28 -0.65 6.17 8.88
C VAL A 28 -1.48 5.01 8.31
N ALA A 29 -2.40 4.46 9.11
CA ALA A 29 -3.32 3.43 8.65
C ALA A 29 -4.26 3.94 7.53
N ALA A 30 -4.74 5.18 7.61
CA ALA A 30 -5.58 5.76 6.57
C ALA A 30 -4.81 6.02 5.27
N LEU A 31 -3.55 6.49 5.36
CA LEU A 31 -2.66 6.61 4.21
C LEU A 31 -2.44 5.26 3.53
N MET A 32 -2.15 4.24 4.32
CA MET A 32 -1.91 2.88 3.83
C MET A 32 -3.16 2.27 3.15
N GLN A 33 -4.35 2.48 3.72
CA GLN A 33 -5.60 2.07 3.06
C GLN A 33 -5.78 2.76 1.71
N ALA A 34 -5.47 4.06 1.63
CA ALA A 34 -5.57 4.83 0.39
C ALA A 34 -4.55 4.34 -0.66
N ALA A 35 -3.29 4.12 -0.26
CA ALA A 35 -2.24 3.62 -1.14
C ALA A 35 -2.55 2.22 -1.68
N GLY A 36 -2.91 1.28 -0.81
CA GLY A 36 -3.30 -0.07 -1.24
C GLY A 36 -4.55 -0.10 -2.13
N LEU A 37 -5.53 0.78 -1.87
CA LEU A 37 -6.69 0.96 -2.75
C LEU A 37 -6.28 1.44 -4.14
N ALA A 38 -5.40 2.46 -4.22
CA ALA A 38 -4.91 2.97 -5.48
C ALA A 38 -4.18 1.88 -6.30
N VAL A 39 -3.36 1.04 -5.64
CA VAL A 39 -2.70 -0.11 -6.28
C VAL A 39 -3.73 -1.11 -6.82
N ALA A 40 -4.70 -1.52 -6.01
CA ALA A 40 -5.74 -2.46 -6.43
C ALA A 40 -6.57 -1.93 -7.61
N GLN A 41 -6.90 -0.64 -7.60
CA GLN A 41 -7.62 0.02 -8.69
C GLN A 41 -6.78 0.05 -9.97
N ALA A 42 -5.51 0.43 -9.88
CA ALA A 42 -4.61 0.46 -11.03
C ALA A 42 -4.46 -0.93 -11.69
N ILE A 43 -4.34 -1.99 -10.89
CA ILE A 43 -4.30 -3.37 -11.38
C ILE A 43 -5.60 -3.72 -12.11
N ARG A 44 -6.76 -3.45 -11.50
CA ARG A 44 -8.09 -3.76 -12.09
C ARG A 44 -8.39 -2.97 -13.37
N GLN A 45 -7.83 -1.77 -13.51
CA GLN A 45 -7.97 -0.97 -14.73
C GLN A 45 -7.12 -1.51 -15.87
N ARG A 46 -5.95 -2.10 -15.56
CA ARG A 46 -4.97 -2.52 -16.56
C ARG A 46 -5.09 -3.99 -16.98
N PHE A 47 -5.62 -4.84 -16.11
CA PHE A 47 -5.64 -6.29 -16.31
C PHE A 47 -7.04 -6.86 -16.08
N ARG A 48 -7.35 -7.98 -16.75
CA ARG A 48 -8.47 -8.85 -16.40
C ARG A 48 -8.06 -9.76 -15.23
N PRO A 49 -9.01 -10.29 -14.43
CA PRO A 49 -8.69 -11.18 -13.32
C PRO A 49 -7.75 -12.32 -13.72
N CYS A 50 -6.61 -12.41 -13.04
CA CYS A 50 -5.59 -13.43 -13.22
C CYS A 50 -4.89 -13.69 -11.88
N PRO A 51 -4.09 -14.77 -11.74
CA PRO A 51 -3.27 -15.01 -10.56
C PRO A 51 -2.35 -13.82 -10.26
N VAL A 52 -2.35 -13.38 -8.99
CA VAL A 52 -1.51 -12.29 -8.48
C VAL A 52 -0.68 -12.79 -7.31
N LEU A 53 0.62 -12.55 -7.35
CA LEU A 53 1.51 -12.74 -6.21
C LEU A 53 1.90 -11.36 -5.65
N VAL A 54 1.60 -11.12 -4.38
CA VAL A 54 2.03 -9.93 -3.65
C VAL A 54 3.24 -10.27 -2.79
N LEU A 55 4.40 -9.69 -3.11
CA LEU A 55 5.62 -9.82 -2.30
C LEU A 55 5.65 -8.69 -1.27
N ALA A 56 5.33 -8.99 -0.02
CA ALA A 56 5.15 -7.98 1.03
C ALA A 56 6.34 -7.93 1.99
N GLY A 57 7.09 -6.82 2.00
CA GLY A 57 8.14 -6.57 3.00
C GLY A 57 7.60 -6.28 4.41
N PRO A 58 8.46 -6.10 5.42
CA PRO A 58 8.02 -5.93 6.82
C PRO A 58 7.65 -4.48 7.19
N GLY A 59 7.73 -3.54 6.24
CA GLY A 59 7.49 -2.11 6.44
C GLY A 59 6.15 -1.61 5.88
N ASN A 60 6.00 -0.29 5.76
CA ASN A 60 4.75 0.36 5.32
C ASN A 60 4.29 -0.12 3.94
N ASN A 61 5.20 -0.20 2.96
CA ASN A 61 4.88 -0.72 1.62
C ASN A 61 4.37 -2.16 1.63
N GLY A 62 4.84 -2.97 2.60
CA GLY A 62 4.29 -4.31 2.80
C GLY A 62 2.83 -4.24 3.23
N GLY A 63 2.51 -3.34 4.16
CA GLY A 63 1.14 -3.03 4.56
C GLY A 63 0.25 -2.59 3.40
N ASP A 64 0.74 -1.70 2.52
CA ASP A 64 0.02 -1.30 1.30
C ASP A 64 -0.27 -2.51 0.41
N GLY A 65 0.72 -3.40 0.25
CA GLY A 65 0.59 -4.65 -0.48
C GLY A 65 -0.49 -5.57 0.10
N TYR A 66 -0.55 -5.72 1.42
CA TYR A 66 -1.60 -6.49 2.08
C TYR A 66 -3.00 -5.88 1.90
N VAL A 67 -3.10 -4.55 1.93
CA VAL A 67 -4.36 -3.86 1.62
C VAL A 67 -4.77 -4.13 0.17
N ALA A 68 -3.85 -3.99 -0.78
CA ALA A 68 -4.11 -4.24 -2.19
C ALA A 68 -4.53 -5.71 -2.43
N ALA A 69 -3.83 -6.67 -1.82
CA ALA A 69 -4.14 -8.09 -1.88
C ALA A 69 -5.59 -8.36 -1.46
N ARG A 70 -5.97 -7.87 -0.27
CA ARG A 70 -7.34 -7.99 0.27
C ARG A 70 -8.39 -7.44 -0.70
N LEU A 71 -8.15 -6.26 -1.25
CA LEU A 71 -9.12 -5.59 -2.14
C LEU A 71 -9.25 -6.30 -3.48
N LEU A 72 -8.18 -6.92 -3.98
CA LEU A 72 -8.21 -7.77 -5.17
C LEU A 72 -8.94 -9.08 -4.91
N GLU A 73 -8.68 -9.75 -3.77
CA GLU A 73 -9.42 -10.94 -3.34
C GLU A 73 -10.92 -10.68 -3.24
N GLN A 74 -11.31 -9.57 -2.59
CA GLN A 74 -12.70 -9.13 -2.50
C GLN A 74 -13.33 -8.84 -3.87
N ALA A 75 -12.52 -8.50 -4.88
CA ALA A 75 -12.95 -8.32 -6.26
C ALA A 75 -12.91 -9.61 -7.09
N GLY A 76 -12.70 -10.78 -6.47
CA GLY A 76 -12.71 -12.09 -7.13
C GLY A 76 -11.40 -12.47 -7.83
N TRP A 77 -10.28 -11.81 -7.50
CA TRP A 77 -8.98 -12.17 -8.06
C TRP A 77 -8.34 -13.31 -7.25
N PRO A 78 -7.69 -14.28 -7.89
CA PRO A 78 -6.88 -15.27 -7.19
C PRO A 78 -5.56 -14.64 -6.76
N VAL A 79 -5.42 -14.34 -5.47
CA VAL A 79 -4.25 -13.68 -4.90
C VAL A 79 -3.53 -14.62 -3.93
N ALA A 80 -2.20 -14.57 -3.96
CA ALA A 80 -1.34 -15.12 -2.92
C ALA A 80 -0.44 -14.01 -2.38
N VAL A 81 -0.16 -14.03 -1.07
CA VAL A 81 0.78 -13.11 -0.44
C VAL A 81 1.99 -13.89 0.06
N ALA A 82 3.19 -13.47 -0.34
CA ALA A 82 4.44 -14.00 0.19
C ALA A 82 5.14 -12.91 1.03
N PRO A 83 5.22 -13.08 2.36
CA PRO A 83 5.94 -12.15 3.21
C PRO A 83 7.46 -12.30 3.01
N TRP A 84 8.15 -11.18 2.80
CA TRP A 84 9.61 -11.10 2.83
C TRP A 84 10.06 -10.68 4.24
N GLY A 85 10.48 -11.66 5.03
CA GLY A 85 10.82 -11.45 6.44
C GLY A 85 9.59 -11.38 7.34
N ARG A 86 9.82 -11.37 8.66
CA ARG A 86 8.73 -11.30 9.64
C ARG A 86 8.16 -9.88 9.66
N PRO A 87 6.85 -9.69 9.46
CA PRO A 87 6.23 -8.38 9.65
C PRO A 87 6.57 -7.82 11.03
N ARG A 88 6.81 -6.51 11.12
CA ARG A 88 7.11 -5.87 12.41
C ARG A 88 5.91 -6.09 13.36
N PRO A 89 6.11 -6.56 14.59
CA PRO A 89 5.01 -6.71 15.55
C PRO A 89 4.23 -5.40 15.72
N GLY A 90 2.90 -5.48 15.71
CA GLY A 90 2.02 -4.30 15.79
C GLY A 90 1.94 -3.47 14.50
N SER A 91 2.57 -3.89 13.41
CA SER A 91 2.34 -3.29 12.09
C SER A 91 1.06 -3.83 11.46
N VAL A 92 0.45 -3.05 10.57
CA VAL A 92 -0.69 -3.49 9.74
C VAL A 92 -0.31 -4.71 8.89
N ALA A 93 0.96 -4.84 8.48
CA ALA A 93 1.46 -6.03 7.79
C ALA A 93 1.40 -7.28 8.69
N ALA A 94 1.61 -7.14 10.01
CA ALA A 94 1.47 -8.24 10.96
C ALA A 94 -0.01 -8.63 11.17
N GLU A 95 -0.90 -7.65 11.28
CA GLU A 95 -2.35 -7.89 11.37
C GLU A 95 -2.88 -8.59 10.11
N ALA A 96 -2.43 -8.16 8.94
CA ALA A 96 -2.86 -8.72 7.66
C ALA A 96 -2.26 -10.10 7.35
N ALA A 97 -1.06 -10.41 7.86
CA ALA A 97 -0.45 -11.74 7.77
C ALA A 97 -1.10 -12.80 8.66
N SER A 98 -1.97 -12.41 9.58
CA SER A 98 -2.63 -13.31 10.55
C SER A 98 -3.95 -13.90 10.02
N ARG A 99 -4.16 -13.90 8.70
CA ARG A 99 -5.38 -14.34 8.01
C ARG A 99 -5.29 -15.76 7.50
#